data_AF-A0A151Y2G5-F1
#
_entry.id   AF-A0A151Y2G5-F1
#
_cell.length_a   1.000
_cell.length_b   1.000
_cell.length_c   1.000
_cell.angle_alpha   90.00
_cell.angle_beta   90.00
_cell.angle_gamma   90.00
#
_symmetry.space_group_name_H-M   'P 1'
#
loop_
_entity.id
_entity.type
_entity.pdbx_description
1 polymer ?
#
loop_
_entity_poly.entity_id
_entity_poly.type
_entity_poly.pdbx_seq_one_letter_code
_entity_poly.pdbx_strand_id
1 'polypeptide(L)'
;MIDRTPSRELREDLWVFPMDYPIKLIGNAGTELHGAVVEILVKHFPAFDEATLKVQPSRTGKYHSITAQLRFEELEQVHALYADLAACEHIRTAL
;
A
#
# COMPACT_ATOMS: atom_id res chain seq x y z
N MET A 1 17.12 -1.24 -13.15
CA MET A 1 16.02 -1.82 -12.33
C MET A 1 16.02 -1.09 -11.01
N ILE A 2 15.01 -0.25 -10.76
CA ILE A 2 14.86 0.33 -9.43
C ILE A 2 14.28 -0.79 -8.59
N ASP A 3 15.11 -1.35 -7.72
CA ASP A 3 14.71 -2.28 -6.68
C ASP A 3 13.68 -1.55 -5.80
N ARG A 4 12.40 -1.83 -6.06
CA ARG A 4 11.26 -1.28 -5.29
C ARG A 4 10.98 -2.13 -4.06
N THR A 5 11.83 -3.10 -3.75
CA THR A 5 11.71 -3.96 -2.59
C THR A 5 12.20 -3.17 -1.38
N PRO A 6 11.38 -2.93 -0.35
CA PRO A 6 11.82 -2.21 0.82
C PRO A 6 13.01 -2.95 1.45
N SER A 7 14.01 -2.16 1.85
CA SER A 7 15.39 -2.54 2.17
C SER A 7 15.59 -3.33 3.46
N ARG A 8 14.76 -4.34 3.72
CA ARG A 8 14.95 -5.27 4.83
C ARG A 8 14.28 -6.58 4.45
N GLU A 9 15.05 -7.66 4.49
CA GLU A 9 14.53 -9.02 4.62
C GLU A 9 13.27 -9.00 5.49
N LEU A 10 12.11 -9.22 4.86
CA LEU A 10 10.87 -9.46 5.56
C LEU A 10 11.15 -10.66 6.46
N ARG A 11 11.28 -10.43 7.77
CA ARG A 11 11.36 -11.53 8.73
C ARG A 11 9.95 -12.10 8.86
N GLU A 12 9.49 -12.74 7.79
CA GLU A 12 8.16 -13.35 7.65
C GLU A 12 7.94 -14.36 8.79
N ASP A 13 9.01 -15.01 9.26
CA ASP A 13 9.00 -15.88 10.44
C ASP A 13 8.61 -15.18 11.76
N LEU A 14 8.70 -13.86 11.83
CA LEU A 14 8.31 -13.06 13.00
C LEU A 14 6.90 -12.47 12.88
N TRP A 15 6.23 -12.69 11.75
CA TRP A 15 4.87 -12.19 11.55
C TRP A 15 3.87 -13.11 12.23
N VAL A 16 3.05 -12.51 13.09
CA VAL A 16 2.00 -13.21 13.82
C VAL A 16 0.68 -12.62 13.39
N PHE A 17 -0.10 -13.41 12.67
CA PHE A 17 -1.39 -13.00 12.17
C PHE A 17 -2.53 -13.35 13.17
N PRO A 18 -3.61 -12.55 13.23
CA PRO A 18 -3.84 -11.32 12.46
C PRO A 18 -2.98 -10.15 12.96
N MET A 19 -2.42 -9.36 12.03
CA MET A 19 -1.63 -8.18 12.33
C MET A 19 -2.14 -6.95 11.61
N ASP A 20 -2.16 -5.83 12.33
CA ASP A 20 -2.46 -4.52 11.75
C ASP A 20 -1.15 -3.88 11.28
N TYR A 21 -1.02 -3.67 9.98
CA TYR A 21 0.16 -3.13 9.32
C TYR A 21 -0.19 -1.81 8.62
N PRO A 22 0.41 -0.69 9.05
CA PRO A 22 0.24 0.58 8.36
C PRO A 22 1.13 0.60 7.11
N ILE A 23 0.52 0.58 5.92
CA ILE A 23 1.22 0.73 4.66
C ILE A 23 1.20 2.18 4.21
N LYS A 24 2.33 2.66 3.68
CA LYS A 24 2.45 4.00 3.09
C LYS A 24 2.78 3.90 1.60
N LEU A 25 1.89 4.43 0.78
CA LEU A 25 1.99 4.44 -0.66
C LEU A 25 2.29 5.86 -1.13
N ILE A 26 3.35 6.02 -1.93
CA ILE A 26 3.75 7.29 -2.51
C ILE A 26 3.60 7.18 -4.02
N GLY A 27 2.79 8.06 -4.59
CA GLY A 27 2.54 8.11 -6.03
C GLY A 27 2.43 9.54 -6.54
N ASN A 28 2.17 9.68 -7.84
CA ASN A 28 1.98 11.00 -8.44
C ASN A 28 0.76 11.70 -7.81
N ALA A 29 0.83 13.02 -7.65
CA ALA A 29 -0.32 13.79 -7.18
C ALA A 29 -1.47 13.66 -8.20
N GLY A 30 -2.62 13.21 -7.71
CA GLY A 30 -3.80 12.94 -8.55
C GLY A 30 -4.83 12.09 -7.82
N THR A 31 -6.07 12.15 -8.30
CA THR A 31 -7.17 11.28 -7.86
C THR A 31 -7.02 9.85 -8.37
N GLU A 32 -6.24 9.67 -9.43
CA GLU A 32 -5.90 8.39 -10.06
C GLU A 32 -5.14 7.48 -9.09
N LEU A 33 -4.22 8.04 -8.30
CA LEU A 33 -3.53 7.29 -7.26
C LEU A 33 -4.50 6.78 -6.20
N HIS A 34 -5.41 7.65 -5.73
CA HIS A 34 -6.39 7.27 -4.72
C HIS A 34 -7.32 6.18 -5.23
N GLY A 35 -7.88 6.36 -6.45
CA GLY A 35 -8.75 5.37 -7.07
C GLY A 35 -8.06 4.01 -7.24
N ALA A 36 -6.84 3.99 -7.77
CA ALA A 36 -6.09 2.75 -7.96
C ALA A 36 -5.79 2.04 -6.63
N VAL A 37 -5.42 2.80 -5.58
CA VAL A 37 -5.17 2.22 -4.25
C VAL A 37 -6.46 1.67 -3.65
N VAL A 38 -7.56 2.41 -3.68
CA VAL A 38 -8.86 1.92 -3.18
C VAL A 38 -9.27 0.65 -3.90
N GLU A 39 -9.17 0.61 -5.23
CA GLU A 39 -9.55 -0.55 -6.04
C GLU A 39 -8.73 -1.80 -5.67
N ILE A 40 -7.41 -1.65 -5.53
CA ILE A 40 -6.52 -2.72 -5.08
C ILE A 40 -6.88 -3.15 -3.65
N LEU A 41 -7.06 -2.20 -2.74
CA LEU A 41 -7.37 -2.52 -1.34
C LEU A 41 -8.71 -3.20 -1.18
N VAL A 42 -9.77 -2.72 -1.81
CA VAL A 42 -11.11 -3.33 -1.76
C VAL A 42 -11.11 -4.72 -2.40
N LYS A 43 -10.30 -4.94 -3.44
CA LYS A 43 -10.12 -6.26 -4.06
C LYS A 43 -9.51 -7.29 -3.10
N HIS A 44 -8.48 -6.91 -2.34
CA HIS A 44 -7.82 -7.80 -1.37
C HIS A 44 -8.54 -7.87 -0.02
N PHE A 45 -9.14 -6.75 0.38
CA PHE A 45 -9.81 -6.52 1.65
C PHE A 45 -11.20 -5.98 1.36
N PRO A 46 -12.20 -6.83 1.09
CA PRO A 46 -13.56 -6.37 0.81
C PRO A 46 -14.22 -5.64 2.00
N ALA A 47 -13.69 -5.83 3.21
CA ALA A 47 -14.10 -5.12 4.42
C ALA A 47 -13.27 -3.85 4.70
N PHE A 48 -12.35 -3.47 3.80
CA PHE A 48 -11.54 -2.27 3.96
C PHE A 48 -12.39 -1.01 3.81
N ASP A 49 -12.26 -0.11 4.77
CA ASP A 49 -12.96 1.17 4.76
C ASP A 49 -12.07 2.24 4.13
N GLU A 50 -12.46 2.72 2.94
CA GLU A 50 -11.77 3.81 2.24
C GLU A 50 -11.68 5.09 3.08
N ALA A 51 -12.58 5.31 4.05
CA ALA A 51 -12.52 6.45 4.95
C ALA A 51 -11.30 6.42 5.89
N THR A 52 -10.70 5.24 6.09
CA THR A 52 -9.46 5.11 6.87
C THR A 52 -8.22 5.57 6.10
N LEU A 53 -8.33 5.76 4.78
CA LEU A 53 -7.23 6.24 3.95
C LEU A 53 -6.90 7.69 4.26
N LYS A 54 -5.66 7.92 4.67
CA LYS A 54 -5.12 9.26 4.86
C LYS A 54 -4.28 9.65 3.68
N VAL A 55 -4.84 10.51 2.83
CA VAL A 55 -4.10 11.13 1.73
C VAL A 55 -3.46 12.42 2.21
N GLN A 56 -2.14 12.51 2.10
CA GLN A 56 -1.37 13.71 2.40
C GLN A 56 -0.67 14.22 1.14
N PRO A 57 -0.96 15.47 0.72
CA PRO A 57 -0.20 16.08 -0.35
C PRO A 57 1.24 16.36 0.09
N SER A 58 2.19 16.07 -0.78
CA SER A 58 3.59 16.41 -0.53
C SER A 58 3.79 17.93 -0.52
N ARG A 59 4.80 18.39 0.22
CA ARG A 59 5.16 19.81 0.35
C ARG A 59 5.40 20.50 -1.00
N THR A 60 5.81 19.77 -2.03
CA THR A 60 6.06 20.29 -3.38
C THR A 60 4.86 20.13 -4.33
N GLY A 61 3.76 19.51 -3.90
CA GLY A 61 2.56 19.26 -4.71
C GLY A 61 2.73 18.23 -5.83
N LYS A 62 3.94 17.66 -6.00
CA LYS A 62 4.24 16.71 -7.10
C LYS A 62 3.77 15.28 -6.79
N TYR A 63 3.70 14.91 -5.52
CA TYR A 63 3.40 13.55 -5.07
C TYR A 63 2.36 13.56 -3.96
N HIS A 64 1.56 12.50 -3.87
CA HIS A 64 0.67 12.23 -2.74
C HIS A 64 1.19 11.02 -1.97
N SER A 65 1.15 11.11 -0.64
CA SER A 65 1.39 10.00 0.27
C SER A 65 0.06 9.53 0.82
N ILE A 66 -0.30 8.30 0.51
CA ILE A 66 -1.48 7.63 1.06
C ILE A 66 -1.00 6.72 2.18
N THR A 67 -1.64 6.82 3.34
CA THR A 67 -1.40 5.90 4.46
C THR A 67 -2.68 5.11 4.71
N ALA A 68 -2.57 3.79 4.66
CA ALA A 68 -3.68 2.86 4.91
C ALA A 68 -3.31 1.95 6.08
N GLN A 69 -4.27 1.63 6.94
CA GLN A 69 -4.10 0.58 7.94
C GLN A 69 -4.75 -0.70 7.42
N LEU A 70 -3.94 -1.72 7.18
CA LEU A 70 -4.41 -3.00 6.67
C LEU A 70 -4.28 -4.06 7.75
N ARG A 71 -5.29 -4.90 7.86
CA ARG A 71 -5.28 -6.05 8.74
C ARG A 71 -5.00 -7.28 7.91
N PHE A 72 -3.79 -7.79 8.00
CA PHE A 72 -3.43 -9.04 7.35
C PHE A 72 -3.80 -10.21 8.26
N GLU A 73 -4.43 -11.22 7.69
CA GLU A 73 -4.74 -12.50 8.33
C GLU A 73 -3.71 -13.57 7.96
N GLU A 74 -2.97 -13.39 6.86
CA GLU A 74 -1.94 -14.30 6.40
C GLU A 74 -0.89 -13.61 5.51
N LEU A 75 0.24 -14.28 5.32
CA LEU A 75 1.36 -13.80 4.51
C LEU A 75 0.99 -13.65 3.03
N GLU A 76 0.14 -14.53 2.52
CA GLU A 76 -0.25 -14.54 1.10
C GLU A 76 -0.96 -13.23 0.70
N GLN A 77 -1.79 -12.68 1.59
CA GLN A 77 -2.44 -11.38 1.38
C GLN A 77 -1.43 -10.24 1.23
N VAL A 78 -0.32 -10.30 1.98
CA VAL A 78 0.75 -9.30 1.90
C VAL A 78 1.42 -9.37 0.53
N HIS A 79 1.85 -10.57 0.11
CA HIS A 79 2.49 -10.77 -1.19
C HIS A 79 1.57 -10.39 -2.34
N ALA A 80 0.30 -10.79 -2.29
CA ALA A 80 -0.70 -10.47 -3.30
C ALA A 80 -0.93 -8.96 -3.42
N LEU A 81 -1.03 -8.26 -2.29
CA LEU A 81 -1.14 -6.81 -2.26
C LEU A 81 0.10 -6.14 -2.88
N TYR A 82 1.31 -6.50 -2.44
CA TYR A 82 2.53 -5.89 -2.96
C TYR A 82 2.71 -6.14 -4.46
N ALA A 83 2.30 -7.30 -4.96
CA ALA A 83 2.31 -7.60 -6.40
C ALA A 83 1.39 -6.68 -7.19
N ASP A 84 0.14 -6.48 -6.74
CA ASP A 84 -0.81 -5.56 -7.39
C ASP A 84 -0.35 -4.10 -7.29
N LEU A 85 0.19 -3.69 -6.13
CA LEU A 85 0.76 -2.34 -5.96
C LEU A 85 1.95 -2.10 -6.88
N ALA A 86 2.81 -3.11 -7.08
CA ALA A 86 3.96 -3.02 -7.98
C ALA A 86 3.56 -3.00 -9.46
N ALA A 87 2.46 -3.67 -9.81
CA ALA A 87 1.87 -3.64 -11.16
C ALA A 87 1.21 -2.29 -11.48
N CYS A 88 0.80 -1.53 -10.47
CA CYS A 88 0.18 -0.23 -10.64
C CYS A 88 1.19 0.85 -11.01
N GLU A 89 1.08 1.43 -12.22
CA GLU A 89 1.99 2.45 -12.73
C GLU A 89 1.92 3.79 -11.97
N HIS A 90 0.77 4.07 -11.35
CA HIS A 90 0.55 5.30 -10.59
C HIS A 90 1.30 5.30 -9.23
N ILE A 91 1.63 4.11 -8.72
CA ILE A 91 2.34 3.92 -7.46
C ILE A 91 3.84 3.89 -7.74
N ARG A 92 4.56 4.76 -7.05
CA ARG A 92 6.00 4.92 -7.25
C ARG A 92 6.79 4.15 -6.20
N THR A 93 6.30 4.16 -4.97
CA THR A 93 6.96 3.52 -3.82
C THR A 93 5.91 3.08 -2.81
N ALA A 94 6.06 1.86 -2.28
CA ALA A 94 5.31 1.35 -1.13
C ALA A 94 6.29 1.13 0.03
N LEU A 95 5.92 1.54 1.23
CA LEU A 95 6.73 1.54 2.46
C LEU A 95 5.94 0.98 3.64
#